data_AF-A0A3A5W9G7-F1
#
_entry.id   AF-A0A3A5W9G7-F1
#
_cell.length_a   1.000
_cell.length_b   1.000
_cell.length_c   1.000
_cell.angle_alpha   90.00
_cell.angle_beta   90.00
_cell.angle_gamma   90.00
#
_symmetry.space_group_name_H-M   'P 1'
#
loop_
_entity.id
_entity.type
_entity.pdbx_description
1 polymer ?
#
loop_
_entity_poly.entity_id
_entity_poly.type
_entity_poly.pdbx_seq_one_letter_code
_entity_poly.pdbx_strand_id
1 'polypeptide(L)'
;MTNTWEDVTWETETPRKEWVVEYYAKVGSETTHHLSVLYGEDMEAVQRLLMHELRSTYTEASEIEVTVLRMEEIETEPNVAMFNGAFTP
;
A
#
# COMPACT_ATOMS: atom_id res chain seq x y z
N MET A 1 -30.83 22.07 34.05
CA MET A 1 -31.03 21.26 32.83
C MET A 1 -29.66 20.74 32.46
N THR A 2 -29.46 19.44 32.63
CA THR A 2 -28.16 18.77 32.60
C THR A 2 -27.73 18.61 31.15
N ASN A 3 -26.53 19.09 30.80
CA ASN A 3 -25.96 18.85 29.48
C ASN A 3 -25.63 17.36 29.38
N THR A 4 -26.34 16.63 28.54
CA THR A 4 -26.13 15.21 28.29
C THR A 4 -24.89 15.05 27.40
N TRP A 5 -23.77 14.65 28.01
CA TRP A 5 -22.51 14.31 27.33
C TRP A 5 -22.55 12.90 26.72
N GLU A 6 -23.66 12.48 26.11
CA GLU A 6 -23.85 11.10 25.61
C GLU A 6 -23.84 10.96 24.09
N ASP A 7 -23.60 12.05 23.34
CA ASP A 7 -23.67 12.04 21.87
C ASP A 7 -22.40 12.61 21.22
N VAL A 8 -21.23 12.28 21.76
CA VAL A 8 -19.97 12.43 21.02
C VAL A 8 -19.62 11.07 20.44
N THR A 9 -20.22 10.75 19.29
CA THR A 9 -19.67 9.76 18.38
C THR A 9 -18.36 10.32 17.85
N TRP A 10 -17.24 9.91 18.46
CA TRP A 10 -15.94 10.11 17.83
C TRP A 10 -16.02 9.45 16.47
N GLU A 11 -15.96 10.24 15.38
CA GLU A 11 -15.76 9.70 14.04
C GLU A 11 -14.43 8.94 14.12
N THR A 12 -14.52 7.63 14.31
CA THR A 12 -13.36 6.76 14.15
C THR A 12 -13.05 6.81 12.68
N GLU A 13 -12.09 7.66 12.29
CA GLU A 13 -11.43 7.58 10.99
C GLU A 13 -11.14 6.10 10.75
N THR A 14 -11.82 5.50 9.77
CA THR A 14 -11.58 4.12 9.40
C THR A 14 -10.08 3.99 9.13
N PRO A 15 -9.35 3.13 9.87
CA PRO A 15 -7.92 3.02 9.67
C PRO A 15 -7.68 2.66 8.21
N ARG A 16 -6.86 3.47 7.51
CA ARG A 16 -6.56 3.22 6.10
C ARG A 16 -5.91 1.85 6.01
N LYS A 17 -6.51 0.97 5.21
CA LYS A 17 -5.99 -0.37 4.99
C LYS A 17 -4.60 -0.28 4.38
N GLU A 18 -3.71 -1.15 4.83
CA GLU A 18 -2.36 -1.26 4.29
C GLU A 18 -2.36 -2.21 3.10
N TRP A 19 -1.62 -1.87 2.06
CA TRP A 19 -1.56 -2.65 0.83
C TRP A 19 -0.11 -2.88 0.44
N VAL A 20 0.23 -4.13 0.13
CA VAL A 20 1.50 -4.48 -0.48
C VAL A 20 1.37 -4.43 -2.00
N VAL A 21 2.23 -3.65 -2.63
CA VAL A 21 2.28 -3.51 -4.08
C VAL A 21 3.66 -3.88 -4.59
N GLU A 22 3.71 -4.95 -5.38
CA GLU A 22 4.93 -5.45 -6.00
C GLU A 22 4.83 -5.25 -7.50
N TYR A 23 5.84 -4.63 -8.11
CA TYR A 23 5.81 -4.30 -9.53
C TYR A 23 7.20 -4.20 -10.16
N TYR A 24 7.26 -4.43 -11.46
CA TYR A 24 8.41 -4.06 -12.28
C TYR A 24 8.15 -2.72 -12.95
N ALA A 25 9.14 -1.83 -12.88
CA ALA A 25 9.19 -0.59 -13.63
C ALA A 25 10.31 -0.68 -14.67
N LYS A 26 9.96 -0.50 -15.94
CA LYS A 26 10.91 -0.51 -17.04
C LYS A 26 11.00 0.87 -17.68
N VAL A 27 12.21 1.42 -17.70
CA VAL A 27 12.55 2.71 -18.32
C VAL A 27 13.62 2.45 -19.37
N GLY A 28 13.25 2.56 -20.64
CA GLY A 28 14.11 2.17 -21.76
C GLY A 28 14.48 0.68 -21.70
N SER A 29 15.76 0.38 -21.46
CA SER A 29 16.28 -0.98 -21.33
C SER A 29 16.45 -1.47 -19.89
N GLU A 30 16.29 -0.58 -18.91
CA GLU A 30 16.50 -0.91 -17.51
C GLU A 30 15.17 -1.30 -16.87
N THR A 31 15.19 -2.43 -16.15
CA THR A 31 14.03 -2.91 -15.37
C THR A 31 14.41 -2.93 -13.91
N THR A 32 13.60 -2.30 -13.07
CA THR A 32 13.75 -2.28 -11.62
C THR A 32 12.57 -2.99 -10.96
N HIS A 33 12.86 -3.79 -9.93
CA HIS A 33 11.86 -4.47 -9.13
C HIS A 33 11.54 -3.67 -7.87
N HIS A 34 10.27 -3.39 -7.63
CA HIS A 34 9.81 -2.57 -6.51
C HIS A 34 8.82 -3.33 -5.63
N LEU A 35 8.90 -3.03 -4.34
CA LEU A 35 7.93 -3.42 -3.33
C LEU A 35 7.59 -2.18 -2.51
N SER A 36 6.35 -1.69 -2.62
CA SER A 36 5.84 -0.52 -1.91
C SER A 36 4.71 -0.92 -0.95
N VAL A 37 4.58 -0.20 0.16
CA VAL A 37 3.44 -0.31 1.07
C VAL A 37 2.62 0.98 0.96
N LEU A 38 1.36 0.85 0.57
CA LEU A 38 0.44 1.97 0.34
C LEU A 38 -0.76 1.90 1.29
N TYR A 39 -1.30 3.07 1.65
CA TYR A 39 -2.42 3.20 2.58
C TYR A 39 -3.65 3.71 1.83
N GLY A 40 -4.63 2.84 1.57
CA GLY A 40 -5.81 3.17 0.77
C GLY A 40 -7.04 2.41 1.22
N GLU A 41 -8.21 3.04 1.09
CA GLU A 41 -9.49 2.45 1.52
C GLU A 41 -9.93 1.29 0.62
N ASP A 42 -9.56 1.35 -0.67
CA ASP A 42 -9.87 0.36 -1.68
C ASP A 42 -8.76 0.25 -2.74
N MET A 43 -8.91 -0.72 -3.64
CA MET A 43 -8.01 -0.96 -4.76
C MET A 43 -7.81 0.27 -5.65
N GLU A 44 -8.86 1.06 -5.88
CA GLU A 44 -8.80 2.22 -6.76
C GLU A 44 -7.98 3.36 -6.13
N ALA A 45 -8.15 3.59 -4.84
CA ALA A 45 -7.33 4.51 -4.07
C ALA A 45 -5.85 4.12 -4.10
N VAL A 46 -5.54 2.83 -3.93
CA VAL A 46 -4.18 2.29 -3.98
C VAL A 46 -3.57 2.46 -5.38
N GLN A 47 -4.34 2.21 -6.44
CA GLN A 47 -3.88 2.45 -7.82
C GLN A 47 -3.55 3.92 -8.06
N ARG A 48 -4.38 4.87 -7.58
CA ARG A 48 -4.08 6.31 -7.67
C ARG A 48 -2.79 6.68 -6.93
N LEU A 49 -2.59 6.11 -5.74
CA LEU A 49 -1.37 6.32 -4.94
C LEU A 49 -0.13 5.77 -5.65
N LEU A 50 -0.21 4.55 -6.21
CA LEU A 50 0.86 3.98 -7.02
C LEU A 50 1.21 4.87 -8.21
N MET A 51 0.20 5.38 -8.93
CA MET A 51 0.44 6.31 -10.05
C MET A 51 1.13 7.60 -9.60
N HIS A 52 0.80 8.10 -8.41
CA HIS A 52 1.47 9.27 -7.85
C HIS A 52 2.93 8.98 -7.52
N GLU A 53 3.21 7.85 -6.86
CA GLU A 53 4.57 7.41 -6.51
C GLU A 53 5.44 7.22 -7.75
N LEU A 54 4.90 6.57 -8.79
CA LEU A 54 5.60 6.39 -10.07
C LEU A 54 5.96 7.73 -10.72
N ARG A 55 5.05 8.70 -10.72
CA ARG A 55 5.29 10.04 -11.26
C ARG A 55 6.36 10.79 -10.47
N SER A 56 6.41 10.64 -9.14
CA SER A 56 7.46 11.27 -8.34
C SER A 56 8.82 10.60 -8.51
N THR A 57 8.85 9.27 -8.59
CA THR A 57 10.10 8.49 -8.66
C THR A 57 10.76 8.62 -10.03
N TYR A 58 9.96 8.63 -11.10
CA TYR A 58 10.44 8.65 -12.48
C TYR A 58 10.18 9.99 -13.17
N THR A 59 10.47 11.10 -12.49
CA THR A 59 10.22 12.46 -13.00
C THR A 59 10.94 12.74 -14.32
N GLU A 60 12.14 12.19 -14.50
CA GLU A 60 12.98 12.41 -15.70
C GLU A 60 12.71 11.40 -16.83
N ALA A 61 11.87 10.38 -16.58
CA ALA A 61 11.56 9.37 -17.59
C ALA A 61 10.48 9.90 -18.55
N SER A 62 10.75 9.86 -19.86
CA SER A 62 9.77 10.22 -20.88
C SER A 62 8.63 9.20 -20.98
N GLU A 63 8.94 7.93 -20.74
CA GLU A 63 8.01 6.80 -20.78
C GLU A 63 8.45 5.74 -19.75
N ILE A 64 7.46 5.09 -19.15
CA ILE A 64 7.65 4.00 -18.22
C ILE A 64 6.60 2.92 -18.51
N GLU A 65 7.07 1.67 -18.61
CA GLU A 65 6.21 0.49 -18.64
C GLU A 65 6.16 -0.11 -17.23
N VAL A 66 4.96 -0.29 -16.69
CA VAL A 66 4.77 -0.83 -15.34
C VAL A 66 3.99 -2.12 -15.40
N THR A 67 4.55 -3.18 -14.82
CA THR A 67 3.88 -4.47 -14.65
C THR A 67 3.66 -4.74 -13.16
N VAL A 68 2.42 -4.70 -12.72
CA VAL A 68 2.06 -5.03 -11.33
C VAL A 68 2.00 -6.54 -11.19
N LEU A 69 2.79 -7.08 -10.26
CA LEU A 69 2.83 -8.50 -9.92
C LEU A 69 1.84 -8.83 -8.80
N ARG A 70 1.75 -7.94 -7.80
CA ARG A 70 0.91 -8.10 -6.62
C ARG A 70 0.36 -6.76 -6.17
N MET A 71 -0.90 -6.73 -5.76
CA MET A 71 -1.56 -5.58 -5.15
C MET A 71 -2.62 -6.11 -4.20
N GLU A 72 -2.24 -6.30 -2.95
CA GLU A 72 -3.03 -7.04 -1.96
C GLU A 72 -3.11 -6.27 -0.64
N GLU A 73 -4.26 -6.33 0.02
CA GLU A 73 -4.43 -5.80 1.37
C GLU A 73 -3.60 -6.65 2.35
N ILE A 74 -2.84 -5.99 3.22
CA ILE A 74 -2.09 -6.65 4.28
C ILE A 74 -3.08 -6.98 5.40
N GLU A 75 -3.34 -8.27 5.61
CA GLU A 75 -4.14 -8.72 6.74
C GLU A 75 -3.36 -8.46 8.05
N THR A 76 -3.97 -7.69 8.95
CA THR A 76 -3.39 -7.36 10.26
C THR A 76 -3.29 -8.53 11.23
N GLU A 77 -3.87 -9.68 10.91
CA GLU A 77 -3.70 -10.90 11.69
C GLU A 77 -2.49 -11.67 11.14
N PRO A 78 -1.30 -11.55 11.76
CA PRO A 78 -0.15 -12.34 11.33
C PRO A 78 -0.52 -13.81 11.47
N ASN A 79 -0.45 -14.56 10.37
CA ASN A 79 -0.54 -16.01 10.44
C ASN A 79 0.69 -16.53 11.17
N VAL A 80 0.59 -16.69 12.49
CA VAL A 80 1.65 -17.18 13.39
C VAL A 80 2.20 -18.53 12.90
N ALA A 81 1.42 -19.29 12.12
CA ALA A 81 1.84 -20.56 11.53
C ALA A 81 2.75 -20.42 10.28
N MET A 82 2.91 -19.23 9.68
CA MET A 82 3.83 -19.02 8.55
C MET A 82 5.28 -18.77 8.98
N PHE A 83 5.53 -18.42 10.24
CA PHE A 83 6.88 -18.32 10.80
C PHE A 83 7.35 -19.69 11.31
N ASN A 84 7.77 -20.57 10.42
CA ASN A 84 8.33 -21.90 10.76
C ASN A 84 9.78 -21.84 11.30
N GLY A 85 10.10 -20.85 12.12
CA GLY A 85 11.29 -20.86 12.99
C GLY A 85 12.68 -21.00 12.35
N ALA A 86 12.79 -21.04 11.01
CA ALA A 86 14.07 -21.19 10.32
C ALA A 86 14.73 -19.81 10.10
N PHE A 87 15.00 -19.11 11.20
CA PHE A 87 16.00 -18.05 11.19
C PHE A 87 17.37 -18.72 11.27
N THR A 88 18.11 -18.76 10.16
CA THR A 88 19.56 -18.96 10.19
C THR A 88 20.21 -17.58 10.35
N PRO A 89 20.92 -17.30 11.46
CA PRO A 89 21.58 -16.03 11.70
C PRO A 89 22.76 -15.76 10.76
#